data_AF-A0A0S2TFV0-F1
#
_entry.id   AF-A0A0S2TFV0-F1
#
_cell.length_a   1.000
_cell.length_b   1.000
_cell.length_c   1.000
_cell.angle_alpha   90.00
_cell.angle_beta   90.00
_cell.angle_gamma   90.00
#
_symmetry.space_group_name_H-M   'P 1'
#
loop_
_entity.id
_entity.type
_entity.pdbx_description
1 polymer ?
#
loop_
_entity_poly.entity_id
_entity_poly.type
_entity_poly.pdbx_seq_one_letter_code
_entity_poly.pdbx_strand_id
1 'polypeptide(L)'
;MKPNHRELIVFAVTAAGLLLAYHWIFSAFFPAANNGIGHDYSYFLPNLLDGYYWYLNNGALSTPWFTAAFCGGVPAFPNPQNIYFSVPQWLSFAADPLSAVYITMLLFALTGFAGFYVLLRRCFQATPTTALLAAALFMFNGFFAHRLLIGHLGMHVFMLTPVIAYLLLDRADRQAGDILRTAMAGLLFAYVIYAGGTQLILPMIIAVMIIGLTQGLLHQGQARFWMRLAGGGALGMLLALAKLSAALAFLDNFQRSDYQLPGVESIWGLVRLSFETLFLHPADTTIRAFWSNAQWATSRHEFEYGITVVPLIMLVIAVPFLLGRVRGKARLSARQWLQLGALFLLLLMPLALNYYTPAWNAFLKDIPVIGSSSTLIRWFSIYIPVILLGAGLAFDKAAGLKRVRPYLAAGGILAVVVVNAMTERDYYATQPYNPAPITTAYEQARGQGHAPRIDKITAFRDQHGRILMPIFRNNSLVQGASQLFCYEPIFGYRLEKFPVQQMRPGPVSAVINDHFNLKNPACYVYDESNNCAPGDHFAVSQAQAAQAFSRYQAYPFQLPWWQRAANMISLVTLALIVLFLPAYAVMSFRNKRAANKPSGY
;
A
#
# COMPACT_ATOMS: atom_id res chain seq x y z
N MET A 1 -14.01 -26.05 -7.16
CA MET A 1 -14.47 -26.14 -8.56
C MET A 1 -13.31 -25.80 -9.48
N LYS A 2 -12.86 -26.72 -10.34
CA LYS A 2 -11.91 -26.34 -11.41
C LYS A 2 -12.71 -25.54 -12.46
N PRO A 3 -12.24 -24.35 -12.89
CA PRO A 3 -12.90 -23.63 -13.97
C PRO A 3 -12.87 -24.50 -15.23
N ASN A 4 -13.97 -24.54 -15.98
CA ASN A 4 -13.96 -25.16 -17.29
C ASN A 4 -13.26 -24.23 -18.31
N HIS A 5 -12.89 -24.75 -19.48
CA HIS A 5 -12.17 -24.00 -20.50
C HIS A 5 -12.90 -22.71 -20.92
N ARG A 6 -14.23 -22.77 -21.02
CA ARG A 6 -15.07 -21.62 -21.37
C ARG A 6 -15.02 -20.52 -20.30
N GLU A 7 -15.09 -20.89 -19.02
CA GLU A 7 -14.96 -19.95 -17.90
C GLU A 7 -13.61 -19.23 -17.92
N LEU A 8 -12.53 -19.95 -18.22
CA LEU A 8 -11.19 -19.37 -18.31
C LEU A 8 -11.08 -18.36 -19.48
N ILE A 9 -11.62 -18.69 -20.65
CA ILE A 9 -11.67 -17.76 -21.80
C ILE A 9 -12.45 -16.52 -21.43
N VAL A 10 -13.66 -16.65 -20.86
CA VAL A 10 -14.49 -15.51 -20.49
C VAL A 10 -13.78 -14.63 -19.47
N PHE A 11 -13.13 -15.23 -18.47
CA PHE A 11 -12.31 -14.50 -17.50
C PHE A 11 -11.18 -13.73 -18.20
N ALA A 12 -10.39 -14.38 -19.07
CA ALA A 12 -9.26 -13.75 -19.74
C ALA A 12 -9.69 -12.61 -20.67
N VAL A 13 -10.74 -12.80 -21.47
CA VAL A 13 -11.28 -11.77 -22.36
C VAL A 13 -11.83 -10.59 -21.55
N THR A 14 -12.57 -10.85 -20.47
CA THR A 14 -13.10 -9.80 -19.59
C THR A 14 -11.97 -9.04 -18.91
N ALA A 15 -10.96 -9.74 -18.39
CA ALA A 15 -9.79 -9.13 -17.77
C ALA A 15 -9.02 -8.23 -18.75
N ALA A 16 -8.78 -8.71 -19.97
CA ALA A 16 -8.12 -7.93 -21.01
C ALA A 16 -8.94 -6.69 -21.41
N GLY A 17 -10.24 -6.86 -21.66
CA GLY A 17 -11.14 -5.75 -22.00
C GLY A 17 -11.22 -4.69 -20.90
N LEU A 18 -11.32 -5.11 -19.63
CA LEU A 18 -11.33 -4.20 -18.49
C LEU A 18 -9.98 -3.52 -18.28
N LEU A 19 -8.86 -4.21 -18.52
CA LEU A 19 -7.54 -3.61 -18.42
C LEU A 19 -7.32 -2.56 -19.52
N LEU A 20 -7.82 -2.81 -20.75
CA LEU A 20 -7.82 -1.82 -21.83
C LEU A 20 -8.69 -0.61 -21.49
N ALA A 21 -9.88 -0.81 -20.92
CA ALA A 21 -10.72 0.28 -20.45
C ALA A 21 -10.04 1.07 -19.31
N TYR A 22 -9.38 0.38 -18.38
CA TYR A 22 -8.63 0.99 -17.29
C TYR A 22 -7.45 1.82 -17.82
N HIS A 23 -6.71 1.27 -18.79
CA HIS A 23 -5.66 2.01 -19.51
C HIS A 23 -6.23 3.26 -20.17
N TRP A 24 -7.32 3.14 -20.94
CA TRP A 24 -7.96 4.25 -21.64
C TRP A 24 -8.42 5.37 -20.69
N ILE A 25 -8.89 5.02 -19.49
CA ILE A 25 -9.36 6.01 -18.50
C ILE A 25 -8.17 6.69 -17.79
N PHE A 26 -7.12 5.96 -17.42
CA PHE A 26 -6.11 6.46 -16.49
C PHE A 26 -4.75 6.79 -17.12
N SER A 27 -4.44 6.36 -18.34
CA SER A 27 -3.15 6.64 -19.00
C SER A 27 -2.90 8.14 -19.18
N ALA A 28 -3.97 8.90 -19.42
CA ALA A 28 -3.94 10.35 -19.62
C ALA A 28 -3.51 11.16 -18.39
N PHE A 29 -3.15 10.53 -17.27
CA PHE A 29 -2.61 11.19 -16.08
C PHE A 29 -1.14 10.83 -15.80
N PHE A 30 -0.48 10.09 -16.71
CA PHE A 30 0.92 9.65 -16.56
C PHE A 30 1.76 9.97 -17.81
N PRO A 31 2.05 11.26 -18.10
CA PRO A 31 1.60 12.47 -17.41
C PRO A 31 0.28 13.01 -17.97
N ALA A 32 -0.29 14.02 -17.32
CA ALA A 32 -1.43 14.78 -17.83
C ALA A 32 -1.06 15.72 -18.99
N ALA A 33 -2.07 16.28 -19.64
CA ALA A 33 -1.90 17.16 -20.81
C ALA A 33 -1.04 18.42 -20.51
N ASN A 34 -0.98 18.85 -19.25
CA ASN A 34 -0.09 19.93 -18.79
C ASN A 34 1.35 19.45 -18.51
N ASN A 35 1.70 18.21 -18.86
CA ASN A 35 2.93 17.49 -18.49
C ASN A 35 3.12 17.29 -16.98
N GLY A 36 2.08 17.52 -16.18
CA GLY A 36 2.08 17.34 -14.74
C GLY A 36 1.57 15.97 -14.32
N ILE A 37 1.93 15.59 -13.10
CA ILE A 37 1.39 14.44 -12.38
C ILE A 37 1.12 14.85 -10.92
N GLY A 38 0.41 14.01 -10.17
CA GLY A 38 0.11 14.19 -8.76
C GLY A 38 1.30 14.68 -7.93
N HIS A 39 1.06 15.66 -7.06
CA HIS A 39 2.13 16.34 -6.33
C HIS A 39 2.95 15.43 -5.42
N ASP A 40 2.40 14.34 -4.89
CA ASP A 40 3.15 13.42 -4.01
C ASP A 40 4.14 12.54 -4.77
N TYR A 41 4.09 12.52 -6.10
CA TYR A 41 5.18 11.96 -6.91
C TYR A 41 6.49 12.76 -6.79
N SER A 42 6.44 13.99 -6.25
CA SER A 42 7.64 14.71 -5.82
C SER A 42 8.38 14.05 -4.66
N TYR A 43 7.73 13.14 -3.93
CA TYR A 43 8.39 12.24 -2.99
C TYR A 43 8.86 10.97 -3.71
N PHE A 44 7.94 10.26 -4.38
CA PHE A 44 8.21 8.90 -4.84
C PHE A 44 9.06 8.79 -6.11
N LEU A 45 8.94 9.68 -7.11
CA LEU A 45 9.78 9.57 -8.30
C LEU A 45 11.28 9.82 -7.98
N PRO A 46 11.64 10.84 -7.17
CA PRO A 46 13.02 10.96 -6.68
C PRO A 46 13.48 9.75 -5.88
N ASN A 47 12.64 9.17 -5.02
CA ASN A 47 13.00 7.96 -4.26
C ASN A 47 13.22 6.72 -5.17
N LEU A 48 12.43 6.57 -6.24
CA LEU A 48 12.62 5.49 -7.21
C LEU A 48 13.93 5.66 -8.00
N LEU A 49 14.27 6.90 -8.37
CA LEU A 49 15.54 7.25 -8.99
C LEU A 49 16.73 7.03 -8.05
N ASP A 50 16.59 7.42 -6.79
CA ASP A 50 17.56 7.17 -5.72
C ASP A 50 17.84 5.67 -5.54
N GLY A 51 16.78 4.86 -5.50
CA GLY A 51 16.90 3.40 -5.49
C GLY A 51 17.56 2.84 -6.75
N TYR A 52 17.30 3.43 -7.93
CA TYR A 52 17.99 3.05 -9.17
C TYR A 52 19.49 3.38 -9.11
N TYR A 53 19.85 4.56 -8.58
CA TYR A 53 21.25 4.96 -8.38
C TYR A 53 21.98 4.02 -7.41
N TRP A 54 21.34 3.63 -6.32
CA TRP A 54 21.85 2.60 -5.42
C TRP A 54 22.04 1.26 -6.13
N TYR A 55 21.07 0.84 -6.94
CA TYR A 55 21.12 -0.39 -7.74
C TYR A 55 22.33 -0.42 -8.67
N LEU A 56 22.65 0.67 -9.37
CA LEU A 56 23.80 0.75 -10.28
C LEU A 56 25.13 0.46 -9.57
N ASN A 57 25.28 0.89 -8.32
CA ASN A 57 26.53 0.76 -7.57
C ASN A 57 26.62 -0.49 -6.69
N ASN A 58 25.49 -1.05 -6.25
CA ASN A 58 25.47 -2.12 -5.23
C ASN A 58 24.67 -3.36 -5.64
N GLY A 59 23.91 -3.29 -6.73
CA GLY A 59 23.01 -4.36 -7.18
C GLY A 59 21.66 -4.40 -6.46
N ALA A 60 20.70 -5.10 -7.06
CA ALA A 60 19.29 -5.05 -6.67
C ALA A 60 18.99 -5.66 -5.30
N LEU A 61 19.80 -6.61 -4.85
CA LEU A 61 19.62 -7.31 -3.58
C LEU A 61 20.34 -6.63 -2.41
N SER A 62 21.18 -5.63 -2.68
CA SER A 62 21.85 -4.87 -1.63
C SER A 62 20.86 -3.93 -0.94
N THR A 63 20.88 -3.91 0.38
CA THR A 63 19.97 -3.09 1.19
C THR A 63 20.46 -1.64 1.28
N PRO A 64 19.71 -0.64 0.75
CA PRO A 64 20.05 0.76 0.92
C PRO A 64 19.71 1.21 2.33
N TRP A 65 20.66 1.10 3.26
CA TRP A 65 20.44 1.57 4.64
C TRP A 65 20.15 3.06 4.71
N PHE A 66 20.85 3.83 3.87
CA PHE A 66 20.82 5.29 3.90
C PHE A 66 20.94 5.86 2.48
N THR A 67 20.53 7.11 2.30
CA THR A 67 20.73 7.86 1.05
C THR A 67 21.27 9.27 1.33
N ALA A 68 22.24 9.71 0.52
CA ALA A 68 22.78 11.07 0.54
C ALA A 68 21.90 12.08 -0.23
N ALA A 69 20.94 11.62 -1.03
CA ALA A 69 20.20 12.44 -1.99
C ALA A 69 19.26 13.47 -1.35
N PHE A 70 18.84 13.24 -0.10
CA PHE A 70 17.83 14.07 0.57
C PHE A 70 18.35 14.56 1.92
N CYS A 71 18.12 15.84 2.24
CA CYS A 71 18.41 16.44 3.55
C CYS A 71 19.87 16.28 4.02
N GLY A 72 20.82 16.23 3.09
CA GLY A 72 22.25 15.99 3.37
C GLY A 72 22.57 14.58 3.86
N GLY A 73 21.60 13.68 3.85
CA GLY A 73 21.73 12.30 4.30
C GLY A 73 20.58 11.88 5.21
N VAL A 74 19.82 10.85 4.84
CA VAL A 74 18.70 10.33 5.64
C VAL A 74 18.63 8.80 5.63
N PRO A 75 17.95 8.16 6.60
CA PRO A 75 17.62 6.75 6.56
C PRO A 75 16.74 6.38 5.37
N ALA A 76 17.12 5.31 4.66
CA ALA A 76 16.35 4.74 3.56
C ALA A 76 15.68 3.43 4.01
N PHE A 77 16.44 2.36 4.25
CA PHE A 77 15.89 1.09 4.77
C PHE A 77 15.14 1.26 6.09
N PRO A 78 15.56 2.09 7.07
CA PRO A 78 14.76 2.33 8.27
C PRO A 78 13.50 3.17 8.02
N ASN A 79 13.41 3.94 6.94
CA ASN A 79 12.22 4.77 6.67
C ASN A 79 11.00 3.89 6.35
N PRO A 80 9.89 3.95 7.12
CA PRO A 80 8.69 3.16 6.87
C PRO A 80 8.02 3.41 5.51
N GLN A 81 8.28 4.55 4.87
CA GLN A 81 7.74 4.92 3.56
C GLN A 81 8.67 4.57 2.40
N ASN A 82 9.92 4.18 2.65
CA ASN A 82 10.82 3.74 1.59
C ASN A 82 10.37 2.39 1.03
N ILE A 83 10.28 2.33 -0.30
CA ILE A 83 9.68 1.22 -1.06
C ILE A 83 10.71 0.41 -1.87
N TYR A 84 11.99 0.41 -1.48
CA TYR A 84 13.05 -0.20 -2.30
C TYR A 84 12.79 -1.68 -2.63
N PHE A 85 12.24 -2.45 -1.69
CA PHE A 85 11.88 -3.86 -1.90
C PHE A 85 10.41 -4.02 -2.31
N SER A 86 9.96 -3.26 -3.31
CA SER A 86 8.59 -3.29 -3.83
C SER A 86 8.53 -3.42 -5.35
N VAL A 87 7.39 -3.85 -5.89
CA VAL A 87 7.18 -3.95 -7.35
C VAL A 87 7.52 -2.66 -8.10
N PRO A 88 7.06 -1.44 -7.70
CA PRO A 88 7.42 -0.23 -8.42
C PRO A 88 8.93 0.04 -8.47
N GLN A 89 9.69 -0.24 -7.40
CA GLN A 89 11.15 -0.10 -7.44
C GLN A 89 11.79 -1.14 -8.37
N TRP A 90 11.34 -2.39 -8.30
CA TRP A 90 11.89 -3.44 -9.17
C TRP A 90 11.60 -3.18 -10.65
N LEU A 91 10.43 -2.64 -10.97
CA LEU A 91 10.11 -2.18 -12.31
C LEU A 91 10.99 -1.00 -12.74
N SER A 92 11.37 -0.12 -11.82
CA SER A 92 12.24 1.02 -12.14
C SER A 92 13.69 0.60 -12.47
N PHE A 93 14.09 -0.64 -12.19
CA PHE A 93 15.36 -1.18 -12.68
C PHE A 93 15.33 -1.46 -14.19
N ALA A 94 14.14 -1.66 -14.78
CA ALA A 94 13.97 -1.98 -16.21
C ALA A 94 13.36 -0.83 -17.03
N ALA A 95 12.52 0.00 -16.42
CA ALA A 95 11.84 1.15 -17.02
C ALA A 95 12.10 2.42 -16.19
N ASP A 96 11.89 3.60 -16.77
CA ASP A 96 12.01 4.85 -16.01
C ASP A 96 10.97 4.91 -14.86
N PRO A 97 11.21 5.75 -13.83
CA PRO A 97 10.31 5.84 -12.68
C PRO A 97 8.84 6.12 -13.00
N LEU A 98 8.54 6.92 -14.04
CA LEU A 98 7.16 7.23 -14.42
C LEU A 98 6.48 6.00 -15.04
N SER A 99 7.15 5.34 -15.98
CA SER A 99 6.67 4.10 -16.58
C SER A 99 6.49 2.99 -15.53
N ALA A 100 7.42 2.84 -14.59
CA ALA A 100 7.36 1.84 -13.53
C ALA A 100 6.14 2.03 -12.62
N VAL A 101 5.82 3.27 -12.28
CA VAL A 101 4.61 3.64 -11.52
C VAL A 101 3.35 3.29 -12.32
N TYR A 102 3.30 3.64 -13.61
CA TYR A 102 2.13 3.38 -14.43
C TYR A 102 1.88 1.88 -14.63
N ILE A 103 2.94 1.11 -14.89
CA ILE A 103 2.87 -0.36 -14.96
C ILE A 103 2.40 -0.94 -13.62
N THR A 104 2.88 -0.41 -12.49
CA THR A 104 2.41 -0.84 -11.15
C THR A 104 0.90 -0.64 -11.02
N MET A 105 0.35 0.48 -11.47
CA MET A 105 -1.08 0.74 -11.44
C MET A 105 -1.86 -0.33 -12.23
N LEU A 106 -1.43 -0.65 -13.45
CA LEU A 106 -2.07 -1.67 -14.29
C LEU A 106 -1.97 -3.08 -13.69
N LEU A 107 -0.77 -3.46 -13.21
CA LEU A 107 -0.52 -4.77 -12.61
C LEU A 107 -1.35 -5.00 -11.35
N PHE A 108 -1.46 -4.00 -10.47
CA PHE A 108 -2.22 -4.12 -9.22
C PHE A 108 -3.73 -4.01 -9.46
N ALA A 109 -4.20 -3.27 -10.47
CA ALA A 109 -5.59 -3.33 -10.92
C ALA A 109 -5.98 -4.77 -11.32
N LEU A 110 -5.17 -5.39 -12.18
CA LEU A 110 -5.38 -6.76 -12.64
C LEU A 110 -5.26 -7.79 -11.49
N THR A 111 -4.31 -7.59 -10.59
CA THR A 111 -4.12 -8.45 -9.40
C THR A 111 -5.33 -8.39 -8.47
N GLY A 112 -5.86 -7.20 -8.22
CA GLY A 112 -7.08 -7.03 -7.43
C GLY A 112 -8.30 -7.67 -8.10
N PHE A 113 -8.47 -7.47 -9.42
CA PHE A 113 -9.51 -8.14 -10.21
C PHE A 113 -9.43 -9.66 -10.09
N ALA A 114 -8.26 -10.24 -10.41
CA ALA A 114 -8.05 -11.68 -10.37
C ALA A 114 -8.23 -12.25 -8.96
N GLY A 115 -7.67 -11.56 -7.95
CA GLY A 115 -7.80 -11.94 -6.54
C GLY A 115 -9.26 -11.98 -6.09
N PHE A 116 -10.03 -10.94 -6.39
CA PHE A 116 -11.43 -10.85 -5.98
C PHE A 116 -12.31 -11.87 -6.71
N TYR A 117 -12.06 -12.09 -8.00
CA TYR A 117 -12.72 -13.14 -8.80
C TYR A 117 -12.47 -14.52 -8.18
N VAL A 118 -11.21 -14.87 -7.92
CA VAL A 118 -10.83 -16.18 -7.37
C VAL A 118 -11.38 -16.37 -5.96
N LEU A 119 -11.32 -15.34 -5.11
CA LEU A 119 -11.91 -15.36 -3.76
C LEU A 119 -13.40 -15.74 -3.82
N LEU A 120 -14.20 -15.05 -4.65
CA LEU A 120 -15.62 -15.32 -4.78
C LEU A 120 -15.91 -16.71 -5.33
N ARG A 121 -15.16 -17.15 -6.36
CA ARG A 121 -15.37 -18.46 -6.99
C ARG A 121 -14.99 -19.62 -6.08
N ARG A 122 -13.87 -19.50 -5.37
CA ARG A 122 -13.28 -20.62 -4.61
C ARG A 122 -13.74 -20.67 -3.16
N CYS A 123 -13.85 -19.52 -2.50
CA CYS A 123 -14.16 -19.46 -1.08
C CYS A 123 -15.65 -19.27 -0.79
N PHE A 124 -16.39 -18.62 -1.71
CA PHE A 124 -17.82 -18.34 -1.55
C PHE A 124 -18.72 -19.02 -2.58
N GLN A 125 -18.14 -19.74 -3.54
CA GLN A 125 -18.86 -20.51 -4.57
C GLN A 125 -19.84 -19.67 -5.41
N ALA A 126 -19.61 -18.34 -5.51
CA ALA A 126 -20.44 -17.46 -6.31
C ALA A 126 -20.39 -17.85 -7.79
N THR A 127 -21.43 -17.60 -8.58
CA THR A 127 -21.40 -17.89 -10.03
C THR A 127 -20.32 -17.07 -10.75
N PRO A 128 -19.76 -17.57 -11.89
CA PRO A 128 -18.77 -16.83 -12.69
C PRO A 128 -19.21 -15.40 -13.00
N THR A 129 -20.47 -15.23 -13.38
CA THR A 129 -21.04 -13.92 -13.72
C THR A 129 -20.97 -12.93 -12.56
N THR A 130 -21.43 -13.31 -11.37
CA THR A 130 -21.37 -12.46 -10.18
C THR A 130 -19.94 -12.16 -9.79
N ALA A 131 -19.05 -13.16 -9.87
CA ALA A 131 -17.65 -12.99 -9.55
C ALA A 131 -16.96 -11.99 -10.50
N LEU A 132 -17.27 -12.02 -11.81
CA LEU A 132 -16.75 -11.03 -12.78
C LEU A 132 -17.22 -9.62 -12.46
N LEU A 133 -18.51 -9.43 -12.17
CA LEU A 133 -19.06 -8.11 -11.83
C LEU A 133 -18.40 -7.54 -10.56
N ALA A 134 -18.36 -8.31 -9.48
CA ALA A 134 -17.80 -7.84 -8.22
C ALA A 134 -16.27 -7.63 -8.30
N ALA A 135 -15.56 -8.44 -9.10
CA ALA A 135 -14.15 -8.21 -9.40
C ALA A 135 -13.92 -6.95 -10.23
N ALA A 136 -14.77 -6.66 -11.21
CA ALA A 136 -14.71 -5.41 -11.97
C ALA A 136 -14.95 -4.19 -11.06
N LEU A 137 -15.93 -4.26 -10.17
CA LEU A 137 -16.16 -3.23 -9.16
C LEU A 137 -14.95 -3.01 -8.24
N PHE A 138 -14.28 -4.09 -7.81
CA PHE A 138 -13.08 -3.98 -7.00
C PHE A 138 -11.90 -3.42 -7.80
N MET A 139 -11.73 -3.81 -9.07
CA MET A 139 -10.68 -3.27 -9.95
C MET A 139 -10.78 -1.75 -10.11
N PHE A 140 -12.00 -1.24 -10.27
CA PHE A 140 -12.29 0.17 -10.49
C PHE A 140 -12.65 0.94 -9.20
N ASN A 141 -12.21 0.45 -8.04
CA ASN A 141 -12.46 1.17 -6.78
C ASN A 141 -11.69 2.51 -6.77
N GLY A 142 -12.37 3.57 -6.32
CA GLY A 142 -11.83 4.92 -6.27
C GLY A 142 -10.62 5.04 -5.36
N PHE A 143 -10.57 4.28 -4.26
CA PHE A 143 -9.46 4.34 -3.31
C PHE A 143 -8.13 3.98 -3.98
N PHE A 144 -8.08 2.92 -4.77
CA PHE A 144 -6.84 2.56 -5.46
C PHE A 144 -6.48 3.56 -6.56
N ALA A 145 -7.42 3.88 -7.45
CA ALA A 145 -7.14 4.70 -8.62
C ALA A 145 -6.66 6.11 -8.22
N HIS A 146 -7.42 6.81 -7.39
CA HIS A 146 -7.18 8.21 -7.03
C HIS A 146 -5.94 8.41 -6.14
N ARG A 147 -5.58 7.40 -5.36
CA ARG A 147 -4.33 7.38 -4.57
C ARG A 147 -3.11 7.24 -5.45
N LEU A 148 -3.19 6.41 -6.49
CA LEU A 148 -2.13 6.34 -7.49
C LEU A 148 -2.07 7.64 -8.28
N LEU A 149 -3.19 8.20 -8.75
CA LEU A 149 -3.18 9.46 -9.49
C LEU A 149 -2.51 10.63 -8.74
N ILE A 150 -2.68 10.73 -7.42
CA ILE A 150 -2.04 11.81 -6.63
C ILE A 150 -0.58 11.56 -6.28
N GLY A 151 -0.14 10.29 -6.29
CA GLY A 151 1.22 9.91 -5.91
C GLY A 151 1.35 9.18 -4.58
N HIS A 152 0.27 8.70 -3.95
CA HIS A 152 0.35 7.81 -2.79
C HIS A 152 0.74 6.38 -3.21
N LEU A 153 1.95 6.22 -3.76
CA LEU A 153 2.40 5.01 -4.42
C LEU A 153 2.31 3.77 -3.52
N GLY A 154 2.66 3.88 -2.23
CA GLY A 154 2.55 2.77 -1.27
C GLY A 154 1.14 2.16 -1.11
N MET A 155 0.09 2.86 -1.55
CA MET A 155 -1.30 2.38 -1.46
C MET A 155 -1.63 1.27 -2.47
N HIS A 156 -0.75 0.99 -3.44
CA HIS A 156 -0.96 -0.09 -4.42
C HIS A 156 -1.17 -1.46 -3.77
N VAL A 157 -0.56 -1.68 -2.60
CA VAL A 157 -0.68 -2.92 -1.81
C VAL A 157 -2.12 -3.25 -1.40
N PHE A 158 -3.02 -2.26 -1.36
CA PHE A 158 -4.44 -2.47 -1.05
C PHE A 158 -5.09 -3.51 -1.96
N MET A 159 -4.68 -3.58 -3.23
CA MET A 159 -5.21 -4.52 -4.20
C MET A 159 -4.83 -5.98 -3.91
N LEU A 160 -3.93 -6.25 -2.96
CA LEU A 160 -3.62 -7.59 -2.46
C LEU A 160 -4.62 -8.12 -1.44
N THR A 161 -5.49 -7.28 -0.88
CA THR A 161 -6.50 -7.67 0.12
C THR A 161 -7.29 -8.92 -0.26
N PRO A 162 -7.90 -9.03 -1.46
CA PRO A 162 -8.63 -10.24 -1.84
C PRO A 162 -7.72 -11.45 -2.09
N VAL A 163 -6.47 -11.25 -2.52
CA VAL A 163 -5.49 -12.33 -2.71
C VAL A 163 -5.12 -12.94 -1.35
N ILE A 164 -4.85 -12.08 -0.36
CA ILE A 164 -4.57 -12.50 1.03
C ILE A 164 -5.78 -13.24 1.59
N ALA A 165 -6.99 -12.67 1.47
CA ALA A 165 -8.22 -13.34 1.92
C ALA A 165 -8.41 -14.71 1.26
N TYR A 166 -8.14 -14.82 -0.04
CA TYR A 166 -8.21 -16.09 -0.78
C TYR A 166 -7.23 -17.12 -0.22
N LEU A 167 -5.95 -16.77 -0.06
CA LEU A 167 -4.94 -17.70 0.47
C LEU A 167 -5.30 -18.21 1.86
N LEU A 168 -5.87 -17.35 2.70
CA LEU A 168 -6.27 -17.72 4.06
C LEU A 168 -7.56 -18.58 4.10
N LEU A 169 -8.49 -18.38 3.17
CA LEU A 169 -9.80 -19.06 3.17
C LEU A 169 -9.90 -20.29 2.28
N ASP A 170 -9.07 -20.39 1.24
CA ASP A 170 -9.16 -21.48 0.27
C ASP A 170 -8.93 -22.84 0.94
N ARG A 171 -9.83 -23.79 0.70
CA ARG A 171 -9.71 -25.13 1.28
C ARG A 171 -8.65 -25.90 0.49
N ALA A 172 -7.49 -26.11 1.10
CA ALA A 172 -6.51 -27.02 0.53
C ALA A 172 -6.94 -28.46 0.86
N ASP A 173 -6.89 -29.34 -0.13
CA ASP A 173 -7.24 -30.76 0.05
C ASP A 173 -6.19 -31.52 0.88
N ARG A 174 -5.00 -30.92 1.10
CA ARG A 174 -3.85 -31.55 1.78
C ARG A 174 -3.12 -30.56 2.70
N GLN A 175 -2.59 -31.05 3.82
CA GLN A 175 -1.81 -30.27 4.81
C GLN A 175 -0.67 -29.48 4.17
N ALA A 176 0.07 -30.08 3.22
CA ALA A 176 1.16 -29.38 2.56
C ALA A 176 0.68 -28.17 1.72
N GLY A 177 -0.56 -28.21 1.24
CA GLY A 177 -1.21 -27.05 0.61
C GLY A 177 -1.65 -25.97 1.61
N ASP A 178 -1.89 -26.32 2.87
CA ASP A 178 -2.12 -25.34 3.94
C ASP A 178 -0.82 -24.58 4.22
N ILE A 179 0.30 -25.28 4.38
CA ILE A 179 1.63 -24.67 4.62
C ILE A 179 2.01 -23.72 3.49
N LEU A 180 1.84 -24.15 2.23
CA LEU A 180 2.09 -23.28 1.07
C LEU A 180 1.28 -21.98 1.14
N ARG A 181 -0.02 -22.05 1.42
CA ARG A 181 -0.89 -20.87 1.48
C ARG A 181 -0.52 -19.96 2.65
N THR A 182 -0.18 -20.52 3.80
CA THR A 182 0.35 -19.76 4.94
C THR A 182 1.65 -19.05 4.58
N ALA A 183 2.57 -19.76 3.90
CA ALA A 183 3.84 -19.19 3.45
C ALA A 183 3.64 -18.03 2.46
N MET A 184 2.76 -18.21 1.49
CA MET A 184 2.41 -17.16 0.52
C MET A 184 1.72 -15.97 1.19
N ALA A 185 0.80 -16.20 2.15
CA ALA A 185 0.18 -15.12 2.91
C ALA A 185 1.22 -14.34 3.74
N GLY A 186 2.18 -15.03 4.37
CA GLY A 186 3.28 -14.40 5.08
C GLY A 186 4.19 -13.56 4.18
N LEU A 187 4.52 -14.05 2.98
CA LEU A 187 5.24 -13.26 1.97
C LEU A 187 4.47 -12.00 1.57
N LEU A 188 3.15 -12.08 1.39
CA LEU A 188 2.34 -10.90 1.06
C LEU A 188 2.24 -9.92 2.23
N PHE A 189 2.13 -10.39 3.47
CA PHE A 189 2.19 -9.51 4.65
C PHE A 189 3.54 -8.81 4.78
N ALA A 190 4.65 -9.53 4.57
CA ALA A 190 5.98 -8.93 4.53
C ALA A 190 6.09 -7.90 3.39
N TYR A 191 5.60 -8.23 2.20
CA TYR A 191 5.58 -7.32 1.06
C TYR A 191 4.84 -6.01 1.38
N VAL A 192 3.69 -6.06 2.04
CA VAL A 192 2.94 -4.85 2.45
C VAL A 192 3.82 -3.92 3.30
N ILE A 193 4.65 -4.47 4.19
CA ILE A 193 5.57 -3.70 5.04
C ILE A 193 6.71 -3.09 4.21
N TYR A 194 7.37 -3.91 3.37
CA TYR A 194 8.48 -3.46 2.52
C TYR A 194 8.07 -2.48 1.43
N ALA A 195 6.80 -2.49 1.03
CA ALA A 195 6.23 -1.62 0.00
C ALA A 195 5.61 -0.32 0.56
N GLY A 196 5.89 0.02 1.82
CA GLY A 196 5.44 1.27 2.44
C GLY A 196 3.97 1.28 2.86
N GLY A 197 3.31 0.11 2.91
CA GLY A 197 1.91 -0.08 3.27
C GLY A 197 1.61 -0.05 4.77
N THR A 198 2.49 0.56 5.58
CA THR A 198 2.41 0.53 7.05
C THR A 198 1.11 1.12 7.60
N GLN A 199 0.56 2.14 6.94
CA GLN A 199 -0.73 2.75 7.31
C GLN A 199 -1.96 1.93 6.87
N LEU A 200 -1.78 0.97 5.96
CA LEU A 200 -2.88 0.14 5.42
C LEU A 200 -2.91 -1.28 5.98
N ILE A 201 -1.82 -1.78 6.55
CA ILE A 201 -1.74 -3.18 6.98
C ILE A 201 -2.85 -3.54 7.98
N LEU A 202 -3.17 -2.66 8.94
CA LEU A 202 -4.24 -2.87 9.91
C LEU A 202 -5.63 -2.86 9.25
N PRO A 203 -6.02 -1.82 8.48
CA PRO A 203 -7.25 -1.86 7.67
C PRO A 203 -7.39 -3.12 6.80
N MET A 204 -6.31 -3.54 6.12
CA MET A 204 -6.33 -4.74 5.28
C MET A 204 -6.56 -6.02 6.08
N ILE A 205 -5.88 -6.19 7.23
CA ILE A 205 -6.08 -7.35 8.11
C ILE A 205 -7.53 -7.39 8.62
N ILE A 206 -8.10 -6.24 9.01
CA ILE A 206 -9.50 -6.16 9.46
C ILE A 206 -10.47 -6.51 8.33
N ALA A 207 -10.27 -5.98 7.13
CA ALA A 207 -11.08 -6.36 5.97
C ALA A 207 -11.02 -7.88 5.71
N VAL A 208 -9.83 -8.48 5.77
CA VAL A 208 -9.64 -9.94 5.67
C VAL A 208 -10.36 -10.70 6.79
N MET A 209 -10.32 -10.22 8.03
CA MET A 209 -11.04 -10.82 9.15
C MET A 209 -12.55 -10.76 8.94
N ILE A 210 -13.10 -9.64 8.47
CA ILE A 210 -14.54 -9.51 8.16
C ILE A 210 -14.94 -10.48 7.05
N ILE A 211 -14.13 -10.61 5.99
CA ILE A 211 -14.36 -11.59 4.92
C ILE A 211 -14.35 -13.02 5.48
N GLY A 212 -13.39 -13.35 6.36
CA GLY A 212 -13.31 -14.68 6.97
C GLY A 212 -14.46 -14.99 7.94
N LEU A 213 -14.89 -14.01 8.73
CA LEU A 213 -16.09 -14.09 9.57
C LEU A 213 -17.34 -14.33 8.71
N THR A 214 -17.50 -13.56 7.63
CA THR A 214 -18.60 -13.72 6.66
C THR A 214 -18.60 -15.12 6.06
N GLN A 215 -17.44 -15.63 5.65
CA GLN A 215 -17.33 -16.98 5.10
C GLN A 215 -17.78 -18.04 6.11
N GLY A 216 -17.43 -17.91 7.39
CA GLY A 216 -17.80 -18.94 8.35
C GLY A 216 -19.23 -18.88 8.88
N LEU A 217 -19.91 -17.75 8.69
CA LEU A 217 -21.38 -17.68 8.82
C LEU A 217 -22.06 -18.49 7.70
N LEU A 218 -21.42 -18.59 6.53
CA LEU A 218 -21.94 -19.32 5.37
C LEU A 218 -21.50 -20.79 5.32
N HIS A 219 -20.31 -21.10 5.83
CA HIS A 219 -19.68 -22.41 5.75
C HIS A 219 -19.01 -22.78 7.09
N GLN A 220 -19.22 -24.00 7.59
CA GLN A 220 -18.54 -24.43 8.82
C GLN A 220 -17.01 -24.61 8.61
N GLY A 221 -16.22 -24.51 9.69
CA GLY A 221 -14.79 -24.87 9.68
C GLY A 221 -13.76 -23.71 9.61
N GLN A 222 -13.99 -22.60 10.32
CA GLN A 222 -13.08 -21.43 10.32
C GLN A 222 -11.72 -21.63 11.02
N ALA A 223 -11.51 -22.71 11.77
CA ALA A 223 -10.27 -22.87 12.55
C ALA A 223 -9.01 -22.78 11.66
N ARG A 224 -9.08 -23.36 10.45
CA ARG A 224 -7.98 -23.26 9.48
C ARG A 224 -7.70 -21.83 9.04
N PHE A 225 -8.72 -21.02 8.81
CA PHE A 225 -8.55 -19.60 8.47
C PHE A 225 -7.76 -18.87 9.57
N TRP A 226 -8.18 -19.02 10.83
CA TRP A 226 -7.51 -18.36 11.96
C TRP A 226 -6.07 -18.85 12.16
N MET A 227 -5.83 -20.17 12.04
CA MET A 227 -4.47 -20.72 12.10
C MET A 227 -3.57 -20.18 10.99
N ARG A 228 -4.08 -20.08 9.75
CA ARG A 228 -3.32 -19.51 8.63
C ARG A 228 -3.13 -18.01 8.77
N LEU A 229 -4.10 -17.27 9.29
CA LEU A 229 -3.97 -15.84 9.55
C LEU A 229 -2.89 -15.59 10.60
N ALA A 230 -2.92 -16.32 11.71
CA ALA A 230 -1.92 -16.23 12.77
C ALA A 230 -0.53 -16.68 12.27
N GLY A 231 -0.45 -17.84 11.62
CA GLY A 231 0.82 -18.36 11.10
C GLY A 231 1.41 -17.52 9.96
N GLY A 232 0.56 -17.02 9.06
CA GLY A 232 0.96 -16.12 7.98
C GLY A 232 1.39 -14.76 8.51
N GLY A 233 0.67 -14.21 9.50
CA GLY A 233 1.05 -12.99 10.19
C GLY A 233 2.39 -13.13 10.92
N ALA A 234 2.58 -14.21 11.68
CA ALA A 234 3.84 -14.52 12.36
C ALA A 234 5.00 -14.64 11.35
N LEU A 235 4.82 -15.38 10.27
CA LEU A 235 5.83 -15.52 9.22
C LEU A 235 6.13 -14.19 8.53
N GLY A 236 5.10 -13.38 8.25
CA GLY A 236 5.26 -12.04 7.67
C GLY A 236 6.06 -11.12 8.58
N MET A 237 5.81 -11.16 9.89
CA MET A 237 6.61 -10.43 10.89
C MET A 237 8.05 -10.92 10.93
N LEU A 238 8.31 -12.23 10.89
CA LEU A 238 9.67 -12.77 10.87
C LEU A 238 10.44 -12.35 9.62
N LEU A 239 9.81 -12.35 8.44
CA LEU A 239 10.39 -11.87 7.19
C LEU A 239 10.68 -10.37 7.19
N ALA A 240 9.81 -9.59 7.84
CA ALA A 240 9.92 -8.14 7.92
C ALA A 240 10.66 -7.67 9.18
N LEU A 241 11.17 -8.58 10.03
CA LEU A 241 11.70 -8.24 11.35
C LEU A 241 12.85 -7.25 11.25
N ALA A 242 13.76 -7.43 10.28
CA ALA A 242 14.85 -6.51 10.00
C ALA A 242 14.36 -5.08 9.72
N LYS A 243 13.38 -4.94 8.83
CA LYS A 243 12.78 -3.66 8.42
C LYS A 243 11.98 -3.03 9.57
N LEU A 244 11.15 -3.80 10.25
CA LEU A 244 10.34 -3.34 11.38
C LEU A 244 11.23 -2.85 12.53
N SER A 245 12.26 -3.62 12.88
CA SER A 245 13.18 -3.26 13.96
C SER A 245 13.93 -1.96 13.67
N ALA A 246 14.42 -1.79 12.44
CA ALA A 246 15.08 -0.56 12.01
C ALA A 246 14.12 0.63 11.96
N ALA A 247 12.90 0.41 11.46
CA ALA A 247 11.87 1.44 11.38
C ALA A 247 11.39 1.91 12.75
N LEU A 248 11.22 1.00 13.71
CA LEU A 248 10.86 1.34 15.08
C LEU A 248 11.96 2.16 15.77
N ALA A 249 13.23 1.79 15.58
CA ALA A 249 14.35 2.56 16.13
C ALA A 249 14.44 3.97 15.54
N PHE A 250 14.21 4.10 14.24
CA PHE A 250 14.14 5.42 13.62
C PHE A 250 12.94 6.24 14.13
N LEU A 251 11.77 5.62 14.30
CA LEU A 251 10.57 6.26 14.82
C LEU A 251 10.69 6.66 16.29
N ASP A 252 11.52 5.97 17.08
CA ASP A 252 11.72 6.31 18.49
C ASP A 252 12.41 7.67 18.64
N ASN A 253 13.38 7.96 17.77
CA ASN A 253 14.03 9.28 17.68
C ASN A 253 13.14 10.35 17.04
N PHE A 254 12.17 9.96 16.20
CA PHE A 254 11.32 10.87 15.42
C PHE A 254 9.83 10.54 15.54
N GLN A 255 9.33 10.48 16.78
CA GLN A 255 7.93 10.17 17.05
C GLN A 255 7.00 11.20 16.41
N ARG A 256 5.84 10.77 15.90
CA ARG A 256 4.86 11.63 15.20
C ARG A 256 3.58 11.86 16.00
N SER A 257 3.66 11.79 17.32
CA SER A 257 2.54 11.94 18.24
C SER A 257 1.98 13.36 18.34
N ASP A 258 2.63 14.38 17.78
CA ASP A 258 2.22 15.78 17.95
C ASP A 258 1.08 16.21 17.00
N TYR A 259 0.72 15.38 16.02
CA TYR A 259 -0.35 15.72 15.08
C TYR A 259 -1.73 15.53 15.67
N GLN A 260 -2.64 16.46 15.36
CA GLN A 260 -4.05 16.30 15.71
C GLN A 260 -4.68 15.14 14.93
N LEU A 261 -5.66 14.47 15.57
CA LEU A 261 -6.48 13.45 14.94
C LEU A 261 -7.84 14.07 14.58
N PRO A 262 -8.09 14.41 13.31
CA PRO A 262 -9.36 14.97 12.90
C PRO A 262 -10.47 13.92 12.85
N GLY A 263 -11.72 14.36 12.98
CA GLY A 263 -12.89 13.50 12.87
C GLY A 263 -14.19 14.29 12.73
N VAL A 264 -15.32 13.58 12.74
CA VAL A 264 -16.66 14.11 12.52
C VAL A 264 -17.46 14.12 13.83
N GLU A 265 -18.03 15.27 14.20
CA GLU A 265 -18.78 15.43 15.46
C GLU A 265 -20.18 14.83 15.44
N SER A 266 -20.79 14.70 14.26
CA SER A 266 -22.15 14.20 14.10
C SER A 266 -22.15 12.74 13.64
N ILE A 267 -22.88 11.87 14.34
CA ILE A 267 -23.11 10.48 13.90
C ILE A 267 -23.77 10.47 12.50
N TRP A 268 -24.75 11.34 12.27
CA TRP A 268 -25.39 11.47 10.96
C TRP A 268 -24.43 11.99 9.90
N GLY A 269 -23.62 13.01 10.24
CA GLY A 269 -22.56 13.52 9.37
C GLY A 269 -21.56 12.45 8.98
N LEU A 270 -21.21 11.57 9.92
CA LEU A 270 -20.28 10.46 9.71
C LEU A 270 -20.87 9.37 8.82
N VAL A 271 -22.14 8.99 9.03
CA VAL A 271 -22.87 8.06 8.15
C VAL A 271 -22.96 8.65 6.74
N ARG A 272 -23.36 9.92 6.63
CA ARG A 272 -23.44 10.64 5.35
C ARG A 272 -22.09 10.68 4.64
N LEU A 273 -21.02 11.04 5.35
CA LEU A 273 -19.65 11.03 4.83
C LEU A 273 -19.29 9.65 4.28
N SER A 274 -19.48 8.59 5.08
CA SER A 274 -19.16 7.23 4.67
C SER A 274 -19.97 6.79 3.44
N PHE A 275 -21.22 7.23 3.32
CA PHE A 275 -22.08 6.91 2.19
C PHE A 275 -21.65 7.66 0.92
N GLU A 276 -21.47 8.98 1.00
CA GLU A 276 -21.07 9.82 -0.14
C GLU A 276 -19.73 9.36 -0.72
N THR A 277 -18.73 9.18 0.15
CA THR A 277 -17.35 8.82 -0.22
C THR A 277 -17.24 7.44 -0.86
N LEU A 278 -18.14 6.51 -0.52
CA LEU A 278 -18.20 5.17 -1.09
C LEU A 278 -19.03 5.08 -2.37
N PHE A 279 -20.17 5.77 -2.45
CA PHE A 279 -21.16 5.48 -3.50
C PHE A 279 -21.40 6.61 -4.50
N LEU A 280 -21.16 7.87 -4.13
CA LEU A 280 -21.64 9.03 -4.89
C LEU A 280 -20.50 9.89 -5.43
N HIS A 281 -19.87 10.71 -4.57
CA HIS A 281 -18.89 11.73 -4.94
C HIS A 281 -17.92 11.97 -3.78
N PRO A 282 -16.71 12.51 -4.05
CA PRO A 282 -15.82 12.95 -2.98
C PRO A 282 -16.54 13.92 -2.04
N ALA A 283 -16.55 13.62 -0.75
CA ALA A 283 -17.27 14.39 0.26
C ALA A 283 -16.46 15.60 0.80
N ASP A 284 -15.58 16.19 -0.01
CA ASP A 284 -14.69 17.28 0.40
C ASP A 284 -15.44 18.58 0.74
N THR A 285 -16.64 18.77 0.19
CA THR A 285 -17.53 19.88 0.51
C THR A 285 -18.36 19.60 1.77
N THR A 286 -18.93 18.39 1.89
CA THR A 286 -19.70 17.94 3.06
C THR A 286 -18.88 18.02 4.35
N ILE A 287 -17.59 17.71 4.27
CA ILE A 287 -16.69 17.70 5.44
C ILE A 287 -16.45 19.08 6.02
N ARG A 288 -16.44 20.16 5.22
CA ARG A 288 -16.22 21.52 5.75
C ARG A 288 -17.26 21.92 6.81
N ALA A 289 -18.43 21.29 6.81
CA ALA A 289 -19.50 21.56 7.78
C ALA A 289 -19.38 20.76 9.09
N PHE A 290 -18.65 19.63 9.11
CA PHE A 290 -18.66 18.69 10.25
C PHE A 290 -17.27 18.19 10.68
N TRP A 291 -16.20 18.70 10.08
CA TRP A 291 -14.83 18.27 10.32
C TRP A 291 -14.17 19.08 11.43
N SER A 292 -13.73 18.38 12.47
CA SER A 292 -13.25 18.98 13.71
C SER A 292 -11.85 18.49 14.05
N ASN A 293 -11.11 19.26 14.85
CA ASN A 293 -9.74 18.94 15.29
C ASN A 293 -8.76 18.71 14.13
N ALA A 294 -8.92 19.48 13.06
CA ALA A 294 -8.09 19.38 11.87
C ALA A 294 -6.97 20.42 11.86
N GLN A 295 -5.73 19.95 11.83
CA GLN A 295 -4.56 20.81 11.74
C GLN A 295 -4.26 21.25 10.30
N TRP A 296 -4.60 20.41 9.30
CA TRP A 296 -4.38 20.70 7.88
C TRP A 296 -5.60 20.43 7.03
N ALA A 297 -5.67 21.16 5.91
CA ALA A 297 -6.63 20.89 4.86
C ALA A 297 -6.41 19.49 4.29
N THR A 298 -7.50 18.73 4.21
CA THR A 298 -7.50 17.39 3.64
C THR A 298 -7.90 17.50 2.16
N SER A 299 -7.07 16.96 1.27
CA SER A 299 -7.28 17.06 -0.19
C SER A 299 -8.33 16.05 -0.68
N ARG A 300 -8.98 16.37 -1.82
CA ARG A 300 -10.07 15.58 -2.45
C ARG A 300 -9.84 14.06 -2.44
N HIS A 301 -8.65 13.64 -2.84
CA HIS A 301 -8.25 12.23 -2.96
C HIS A 301 -8.36 11.44 -1.64
N GLU A 302 -8.41 12.11 -0.50
CA GLU A 302 -8.62 11.47 0.80
C GLU A 302 -10.05 10.93 1.00
N PHE A 303 -10.99 11.41 0.19
CA PHE A 303 -12.43 11.12 0.22
C PHE A 303 -12.91 10.35 -1.02
N GLU A 304 -12.02 9.80 -1.84
CA GLU A 304 -12.40 9.05 -3.03
C GLU A 304 -12.18 7.56 -2.80
N TYR A 305 -13.22 6.87 -2.30
CA TYR A 305 -13.22 5.40 -2.13
C TYR A 305 -14.08 4.73 -3.20
N GLY A 306 -15.12 5.42 -3.66
CA GLY A 306 -15.91 5.22 -4.87
C GLY A 306 -15.96 3.79 -5.40
N ILE A 307 -16.96 3.02 -5.01
CA ILE A 307 -17.34 1.72 -5.62
C ILE A 307 -18.54 1.85 -6.55
N THR A 308 -18.93 3.08 -6.90
CA THR A 308 -20.11 3.48 -7.68
C THR A 308 -21.45 3.13 -6.98
N VAL A 309 -22.58 3.48 -7.60
CA VAL A 309 -23.92 3.08 -7.12
C VAL A 309 -24.29 1.64 -7.46
N VAL A 310 -23.53 0.95 -8.32
CA VAL A 310 -23.86 -0.40 -8.80
C VAL A 310 -24.03 -1.42 -7.65
N PRO A 311 -23.19 -1.46 -6.59
CA PRO A 311 -23.40 -2.36 -5.46
C PRO A 311 -24.72 -2.09 -4.70
N LEU A 312 -25.16 -0.83 -4.62
CA LEU A 312 -26.47 -0.49 -4.01
C LEU A 312 -27.61 -1.02 -4.87
N ILE A 313 -27.54 -0.84 -6.19
CA ILE A 313 -28.53 -1.38 -7.13
C ILE A 313 -28.60 -2.91 -7.02
N MET A 314 -27.44 -3.59 -6.94
CA MET A 314 -27.38 -5.04 -6.70
C MET A 314 -28.11 -5.45 -5.42
N LEU A 315 -27.91 -4.72 -4.32
CA LEU A 315 -28.59 -4.98 -3.05
C LEU A 315 -30.10 -4.73 -3.15
N VAL A 316 -30.52 -3.59 -3.70
CA VAL A 316 -31.95 -3.23 -3.86
C VAL A 316 -32.69 -4.27 -4.68
N ILE A 317 -32.10 -4.76 -5.78
CA ILE A 317 -32.71 -5.81 -6.61
C ILE A 317 -32.72 -7.16 -5.87
N ALA A 318 -31.68 -7.49 -5.11
CA ALA A 318 -31.55 -8.80 -4.48
C ALA A 318 -32.38 -8.97 -3.20
N VAL A 319 -32.49 -7.92 -2.37
CA VAL A 319 -33.11 -7.96 -1.03
C VAL A 319 -34.54 -8.50 -1.03
N PRO A 320 -35.46 -8.10 -1.94
CA PRO A 320 -36.82 -8.64 -1.95
C PRO A 320 -36.87 -10.16 -2.10
N PHE A 321 -36.01 -10.74 -2.94
CA PHE A 321 -35.93 -12.19 -3.13
C PHE A 321 -35.35 -12.92 -1.92
N LEU A 322 -34.45 -12.27 -1.18
CA LEU A 322 -33.88 -12.82 0.05
C LEU A 322 -34.90 -12.78 1.18
N LEU A 323 -35.58 -11.64 1.39
CA LEU A 323 -36.63 -11.49 2.41
C LEU A 323 -37.79 -12.46 2.20
N GLY A 324 -38.20 -12.69 0.95
CA GLY A 324 -39.23 -13.68 0.61
C GLY A 324 -38.88 -15.12 1.02
N ARG A 325 -37.59 -15.42 1.25
CA ARG A 325 -37.09 -16.72 1.73
C ARG A 325 -37.01 -16.84 3.25
N VAL A 326 -37.10 -15.74 4.01
CA VAL A 326 -36.94 -15.71 5.48
C VAL A 326 -38.22 -16.14 6.22
N ARG A 327 -39.14 -16.87 5.57
CA ARG A 327 -40.39 -17.35 6.17
C ARG A 327 -40.23 -18.44 7.25
N GLY A 328 -39.00 -18.72 7.72
CA GLY A 328 -38.72 -19.63 8.83
C GLY A 328 -37.75 -19.02 9.84
N LYS A 329 -37.98 -19.27 11.14
CA LYS A 329 -37.06 -18.87 12.22
C LYS A 329 -35.78 -19.71 12.15
N ALA A 330 -34.77 -19.24 11.43
CA ALA A 330 -33.45 -19.84 11.49
C ALA A 330 -32.88 -19.66 12.91
N ARG A 331 -32.71 -20.75 13.65
CA ARG A 331 -32.04 -20.71 14.96
C ARG A 331 -30.54 -20.63 14.74
N LEU A 332 -29.96 -19.48 15.07
CA LEU A 332 -28.51 -19.29 15.08
C LEU A 332 -27.90 -19.94 16.31
N SER A 333 -26.78 -20.63 16.13
CA SER A 333 -25.97 -21.15 17.23
C SER A 333 -25.28 -20.00 17.99
N ALA A 334 -24.90 -20.23 19.25
CA ALA A 334 -24.14 -19.26 20.06
C ALA A 334 -22.84 -18.79 19.34
N ARG A 335 -22.17 -19.70 18.63
CA ARG A 335 -20.99 -19.38 17.81
C ARG A 335 -21.30 -18.40 16.68
N GLN A 336 -22.44 -18.57 16.01
CA GLN A 336 -22.86 -17.66 14.94
C GLN A 336 -23.24 -16.28 15.50
N TRP A 337 -23.88 -16.23 16.67
CA TRP A 337 -24.12 -14.96 17.36
C TRP A 337 -22.83 -14.23 17.73
N LEU A 338 -21.83 -14.96 18.24
CA LEU A 338 -20.51 -14.40 18.53
C LEU A 338 -19.83 -13.86 17.26
N GLN A 339 -19.90 -14.60 16.15
CA GLN A 339 -19.37 -14.15 14.86
C GLN A 339 -20.07 -12.91 14.33
N LEU A 340 -21.41 -12.82 14.47
CA LEU A 340 -22.17 -11.64 14.10
C LEU A 340 -21.81 -10.43 14.97
N GLY A 341 -21.66 -10.62 16.28
CA GLY A 341 -21.19 -9.59 17.20
C GLY A 341 -19.79 -9.07 16.83
N ALA A 342 -18.84 -9.98 16.56
CA ALA A 342 -17.51 -9.61 16.10
C ALA A 342 -17.54 -8.86 14.76
N LEU A 343 -18.34 -9.33 13.79
CA LEU A 343 -18.51 -8.67 12.50
C LEU A 343 -19.11 -7.25 12.67
N PHE A 344 -20.10 -7.10 13.54
CA PHE A 344 -20.69 -5.80 13.86
C PHE A 344 -19.66 -4.83 14.47
N LEU A 345 -18.88 -5.28 15.46
CA LEU A 345 -17.83 -4.45 16.07
C LEU A 345 -16.74 -4.04 15.08
N LEU A 346 -16.28 -4.96 14.23
CA LEU A 346 -15.29 -4.65 13.19
C LEU A 346 -15.84 -3.69 12.12
N LEU A 347 -17.13 -3.80 11.77
CA LEU A 347 -17.78 -2.87 10.85
C LEU A 347 -18.04 -1.49 11.47
N LEU A 348 -18.23 -1.40 12.79
CA LEU A 348 -18.35 -0.12 13.49
C LEU A 348 -17.00 0.60 13.64
N MET A 349 -15.89 -0.13 13.60
CA MET A 349 -14.56 0.41 13.90
C MET A 349 -14.16 1.62 13.01
N PRO A 350 -14.30 1.60 11.67
CA PRO A 350 -13.98 2.79 10.86
C PRO A 350 -14.81 4.02 11.22
N LEU A 351 -16.08 3.84 11.60
CA LEU A 351 -16.93 4.93 12.09
C LEU A 351 -16.42 5.42 13.44
N ALA A 352 -16.20 4.53 14.40
CA ALA A 352 -15.73 4.90 15.73
C ALA A 352 -14.39 5.66 15.69
N LEU A 353 -13.45 5.24 14.83
CA LEU A 353 -12.16 5.91 14.65
C LEU A 353 -12.26 7.31 14.03
N ASN A 354 -13.32 7.57 13.26
CA ASN A 354 -13.54 8.87 12.60
C ASN A 354 -14.62 9.72 13.28
N TYR A 355 -15.18 9.25 14.40
CA TYR A 355 -16.07 10.05 15.24
C TYR A 355 -15.25 10.92 16.18
N TYR A 356 -15.63 12.19 16.35
CA TYR A 356 -14.89 13.13 17.19
C TYR A 356 -15.69 13.56 18.43
N THR A 357 -15.08 13.34 19.59
CA THR A 357 -15.32 14.11 20.82
C THR A 357 -13.98 14.32 21.51
N PRO A 358 -13.79 15.37 22.33
CA PRO A 358 -12.51 15.60 23.01
C PRO A 358 -12.03 14.40 23.84
N ALA A 359 -12.92 13.79 24.63
CA ALA A 359 -12.58 12.64 25.48
C ALA A 359 -12.23 11.38 24.68
N TRP A 360 -12.98 11.11 23.61
CA TRP A 360 -12.70 9.97 22.74
C TRP A 360 -11.39 10.16 21.97
N ASN A 361 -11.13 11.39 21.49
CA ASN A 361 -9.89 11.71 20.79
C ASN A 361 -8.68 11.54 21.70
N ALA A 362 -8.75 11.97 22.96
CA ALA A 362 -7.70 11.76 23.95
C ALA A 362 -7.39 10.25 24.12
N PHE A 363 -8.42 9.43 24.27
CA PHE A 363 -8.25 7.97 24.32
C PHE A 363 -7.60 7.41 23.05
N LEU A 364 -8.02 7.85 21.86
CA LEU A 364 -7.41 7.40 20.60
C LEU A 364 -5.93 7.80 20.49
N LYS A 365 -5.54 8.94 21.05
CA LYS A 365 -4.15 9.42 21.06
C LYS A 365 -3.23 8.57 21.94
N ASP A 366 -3.77 7.86 22.93
CA ASP A 366 -3.02 6.94 23.80
C ASP A 366 -2.80 5.56 23.17
N ILE A 367 -3.53 5.22 22.10
CA ILE A 367 -3.39 3.93 21.42
C ILE A 367 -2.16 3.99 20.48
N PRO A 368 -1.18 3.08 20.62
CA PRO A 368 -0.05 3.00 19.69
C PRO A 368 -0.50 2.86 18.23
N VAL A 369 0.25 3.43 17.28
CA VAL A 369 -0.06 3.51 15.83
C VAL A 369 -1.24 4.44 15.49
N ILE A 370 -2.33 4.41 16.26
CA ILE A 370 -3.47 5.32 16.08
C ILE A 370 -3.07 6.74 16.48
N GLY A 371 -2.47 6.91 17.66
CA GLY A 371 -2.04 8.20 18.17
C GLY A 371 -0.93 8.87 17.36
N SER A 372 -0.16 8.12 16.57
CA SER A 372 0.86 8.66 15.66
C SER A 372 0.35 8.95 14.25
N SER A 373 -0.93 8.69 13.97
CA SER A 373 -1.56 9.01 12.69
C SER A 373 -1.94 10.49 12.61
N SER A 374 -1.97 11.03 11.38
CA SER A 374 -2.47 12.39 11.10
C SER A 374 -3.92 12.42 10.59
N THR A 375 -4.45 11.25 10.23
CA THR A 375 -5.85 11.06 9.80
C THR A 375 -6.21 9.58 9.86
N LEU A 376 -7.47 9.28 10.21
CA LEU A 376 -8.00 7.91 10.27
C LEU A 376 -9.03 7.63 9.18
N ILE A 377 -9.25 8.55 8.25
CA ILE A 377 -10.28 8.37 7.22
C ILE A 377 -10.00 7.21 6.27
N ARG A 378 -8.72 6.88 6.10
CA ARG A 378 -8.24 5.74 5.28
C ARG A 378 -8.80 4.40 5.75
N TRP A 379 -9.29 4.30 6.98
CA TRP A 379 -9.94 3.10 7.49
C TRP A 379 -11.28 2.80 6.79
N PHE A 380 -11.92 3.76 6.11
CA PHE A 380 -13.07 3.49 5.25
C PHE A 380 -12.76 2.56 4.07
N SER A 381 -11.48 2.37 3.72
CA SER A 381 -11.06 1.37 2.74
C SER A 381 -11.47 -0.06 3.13
N ILE A 382 -11.70 -0.35 4.42
CA ILE A 382 -12.23 -1.63 4.90
C ILE A 382 -13.57 -1.96 4.23
N TYR A 383 -14.42 -0.95 4.01
CA TYR A 383 -15.75 -1.15 3.48
C TYR A 383 -15.78 -1.56 2.01
N ILE A 384 -14.76 -1.22 1.23
CA ILE A 384 -14.71 -1.52 -0.21
C ILE A 384 -14.86 -3.03 -0.47
N PRO A 385 -13.92 -3.91 -0.04
CA PRO A 385 -14.05 -5.34 -0.32
C PRO A 385 -15.25 -5.98 0.39
N VAL A 386 -15.66 -5.45 1.55
CA VAL A 386 -16.75 -6.02 2.34
C VAL A 386 -18.12 -5.75 1.71
N ILE A 387 -18.38 -4.52 1.26
CA ILE A 387 -19.63 -4.17 0.58
C ILE A 387 -19.72 -4.91 -0.75
N LEU A 388 -18.63 -4.95 -1.53
CA LEU A 388 -18.60 -5.66 -2.81
C LEU A 388 -18.84 -7.16 -2.65
N LEU A 389 -18.27 -7.77 -1.59
CA LEU A 389 -18.55 -9.16 -1.22
C LEU A 389 -20.03 -9.33 -0.86
N GLY A 390 -20.56 -8.51 0.07
CA GLY A 390 -21.94 -8.60 0.53
C GLY A 390 -22.96 -8.44 -0.61
N ALA A 391 -22.79 -7.40 -1.44
CA ALA A 391 -23.62 -7.13 -2.60
C ALA A 391 -23.53 -8.27 -3.63
N GLY A 392 -22.32 -8.75 -3.94
CA GLY A 392 -22.10 -9.89 -4.83
C GLY A 392 -22.83 -11.14 -4.34
N LEU A 393 -22.69 -11.50 -3.06
CA LEU A 393 -23.34 -12.69 -2.50
C LEU A 393 -24.87 -12.57 -2.46
N ALA A 394 -25.40 -11.38 -2.13
CA ALA A 394 -26.83 -11.13 -2.16
C ALA A 394 -27.38 -11.31 -3.58
N PHE A 395 -26.73 -10.68 -4.57
CA PHE A 395 -27.07 -10.78 -5.99
C PHE A 395 -26.99 -12.22 -6.52
N ASP A 396 -25.99 -12.99 -6.09
CA ASP A 396 -25.82 -14.38 -6.50
C ASP A 396 -26.88 -15.32 -5.90
N LYS A 397 -27.32 -15.06 -4.67
CA LYS A 397 -28.31 -15.89 -3.95
C LYS A 397 -29.77 -15.58 -4.31
N ALA A 398 -30.04 -14.43 -4.93
CA ALA A 398 -31.36 -14.06 -5.43
C ALA A 398 -31.77 -15.00 -6.59
N ALA A 399 -32.53 -16.05 -6.25
CA ALA A 399 -32.90 -17.11 -7.19
C ALA A 399 -33.75 -16.62 -8.37
N GLY A 400 -34.61 -15.62 -8.13
CA GLY A 400 -35.44 -15.00 -9.18
C GLY A 400 -34.62 -14.32 -10.28
N LEU A 401 -33.36 -13.96 -10.00
CA LEU A 401 -32.50 -13.30 -10.98
C LEU A 401 -31.74 -14.28 -11.88
N LYS A 402 -31.83 -15.61 -11.67
CA LYS A 402 -30.95 -16.59 -12.34
C LYS A 402 -30.88 -16.43 -13.86
N ARG A 403 -32.01 -16.14 -14.52
CA ARG A 403 -32.08 -15.97 -15.99
C ARG A 403 -31.55 -14.61 -16.46
N VAL A 404 -31.79 -13.54 -15.70
CA VAL A 404 -31.43 -12.16 -16.07
C VAL A 404 -30.04 -11.73 -15.58
N ARG A 405 -29.47 -12.47 -14.62
CA ARG A 405 -28.19 -12.17 -13.97
C ARG A 405 -27.04 -11.92 -14.94
N PRO A 406 -26.84 -12.70 -16.02
CA PRO A 406 -25.79 -12.41 -16.99
C PRO A 406 -25.90 -11.02 -17.62
N TYR A 407 -27.11 -10.61 -17.98
CA TYR A 407 -27.36 -9.29 -18.59
C TYR A 407 -27.20 -8.16 -17.57
N LEU A 408 -27.73 -8.32 -16.36
CA LEU A 408 -27.55 -7.36 -15.28
C LEU A 408 -26.08 -7.19 -14.90
N ALA A 409 -25.30 -8.27 -14.91
CA ALA A 409 -23.87 -8.22 -14.64
C ALA A 409 -23.09 -7.58 -15.79
N ALA A 410 -23.39 -7.89 -17.05
CA ALA A 410 -22.79 -7.22 -18.19
C ALA A 410 -23.09 -5.71 -18.18
N GLY A 411 -24.36 -5.35 -17.92
CA GLY A 411 -24.78 -3.95 -17.74
C GLY A 411 -24.11 -3.27 -16.55
N GLY A 412 -23.94 -3.98 -15.42
CA GLY A 412 -23.21 -3.46 -14.26
C GLY A 412 -21.72 -3.24 -14.54
N ILE A 413 -21.06 -4.16 -15.25
CA ILE A 413 -19.66 -4.00 -15.66
C ILE A 413 -19.52 -2.80 -16.60
N LEU A 414 -20.41 -2.68 -17.59
CA LEU A 414 -20.44 -1.53 -18.49
C LEU A 414 -20.67 -0.23 -17.71
N ALA A 415 -21.62 -0.22 -16.77
CA ALA A 415 -21.90 0.94 -15.94
C ALA A 415 -20.69 1.36 -15.10
N VAL A 416 -19.93 0.43 -14.52
CA VAL A 416 -18.69 0.75 -13.79
C VAL A 416 -17.67 1.43 -14.69
N VAL A 417 -17.48 0.93 -15.91
CA VAL A 417 -16.55 1.52 -16.88
C VAL A 417 -17.03 2.91 -17.30
N VAL A 418 -18.30 3.07 -17.65
CA VAL A 418 -18.89 4.34 -18.07
C VAL A 418 -18.84 5.38 -16.95
N VAL A 419 -19.26 5.02 -15.73
CA VAL A 419 -19.19 5.92 -14.57
C VAL A 419 -17.75 6.36 -14.33
N ASN A 420 -16.79 5.44 -14.36
CA ASN A 420 -15.38 5.81 -14.20
C ASN A 420 -14.89 6.70 -15.36
N ALA A 421 -15.27 6.44 -16.60
CA ALA A 421 -14.88 7.25 -17.75
C ALA A 421 -15.48 8.68 -17.69
N MET A 422 -16.69 8.82 -17.15
CA MET A 422 -17.40 10.10 -17.04
C MET A 422 -17.10 10.86 -15.74
N THR A 423 -16.40 10.25 -14.78
CA THR A 423 -16.05 10.90 -13.52
C THR A 423 -15.09 12.07 -13.80
N GLU A 424 -15.46 13.26 -13.36
CA GLU A 424 -14.63 14.46 -13.47
C GLU A 424 -13.32 14.29 -12.68
N ARG A 425 -12.20 14.62 -13.31
CA ARG A 425 -10.84 14.45 -12.77
C ARG A 425 -9.94 15.63 -13.10
N ASP A 426 -10.50 16.82 -13.27
CA ASP A 426 -9.76 18.06 -13.52
C ASP A 426 -8.76 18.32 -12.40
N TYR A 427 -9.15 18.04 -11.15
CA TYR A 427 -8.23 18.07 -9.99
C TYR A 427 -6.92 17.30 -10.24
N TYR A 428 -6.97 16.14 -10.93
CA TYR A 428 -5.80 15.33 -11.26
C TYR A 428 -5.09 15.80 -12.52
N ALA A 429 -5.85 16.24 -13.53
CA ALA A 429 -5.32 16.73 -14.79
C ALA A 429 -4.50 18.02 -14.63
N THR A 430 -4.77 18.81 -13.58
CA THR A 430 -4.08 20.07 -13.31
C THR A 430 -2.98 19.97 -12.26
N GLN A 431 -2.56 18.77 -11.85
CA GLN A 431 -1.52 18.62 -10.83
C GLN A 431 -0.17 19.16 -11.34
N PRO A 432 0.64 19.81 -10.49
CA PRO A 432 1.74 20.67 -10.96
C PRO A 432 3.11 19.98 -11.05
N TYR A 433 3.27 18.74 -10.56
CA TYR A 433 4.60 18.15 -10.47
C TYR A 433 5.04 17.61 -11.84
N ASN A 434 6.15 18.13 -12.38
CA ASN A 434 6.70 17.69 -13.65
C ASN A 434 7.67 16.51 -13.45
N PRO A 435 7.40 15.32 -14.02
CA PRO A 435 8.27 14.14 -13.87
C PRO A 435 9.52 14.19 -14.78
N ALA A 436 9.55 15.05 -15.81
CA ALA A 436 10.59 15.03 -16.85
C ALA A 436 12.04 15.12 -16.34
N PRO A 437 12.38 15.94 -15.31
CA PRO A 437 13.74 15.95 -14.77
C PRO A 437 14.19 14.59 -14.24
N ILE A 438 13.27 13.84 -13.62
CA ILE A 438 13.57 12.53 -13.04
C ILE A 438 13.76 11.47 -14.14
N THR A 439 12.87 11.44 -15.14
CA THR A 439 12.97 10.48 -16.25
C THR A 439 14.21 10.75 -17.11
N THR A 440 14.53 12.03 -17.35
CA THR A 440 15.76 12.41 -18.06
C THR A 440 17.02 11.98 -17.29
N ALA A 441 17.06 12.21 -15.98
CA ALA A 441 18.20 11.81 -15.15
C ALA A 441 18.33 10.29 -15.03
N TYR A 442 17.22 9.56 -15.08
CA TYR A 442 17.21 8.09 -15.17
C TYR A 442 17.85 7.62 -16.48
N GLU A 443 17.42 8.17 -17.62
CA GLU A 443 17.96 7.80 -18.93
C GLU A 443 19.46 8.10 -19.05
N GLN A 444 19.90 9.24 -18.51
CA GLN A 444 21.32 9.62 -18.45
C GLN A 444 22.14 8.61 -17.63
N ALA A 445 21.70 8.29 -16.41
CA ALA A 445 22.40 7.32 -15.56
C ALA A 445 22.39 5.91 -16.16
N ARG A 446 21.28 5.51 -16.79
CA ARG A 446 21.18 4.23 -17.53
C ARG A 446 22.16 4.17 -18.69
N GLY A 447 22.31 5.26 -19.45
CA GLY A 447 23.26 5.34 -20.56
C GLY A 447 24.72 5.36 -20.12
N GLN A 448 25.03 5.99 -18.98
CA GLN A 448 26.39 6.07 -18.43
C GLN A 448 26.79 4.82 -17.63
N GLY A 449 25.81 4.05 -17.14
CA GLY A 449 26.06 2.88 -16.29
C GLY A 449 26.51 3.20 -14.87
N HIS A 450 26.44 4.47 -14.44
CA HIS A 450 26.76 4.88 -13.07
C HIS A 450 25.82 6.00 -12.59
N ALA A 451 25.66 6.09 -11.27
CA ALA A 451 24.94 7.20 -10.64
C ALA A 451 25.80 8.48 -10.57
N PRO A 452 25.22 9.68 -10.69
CA PRO A 452 25.91 10.92 -10.35
C PRO A 452 26.18 10.96 -8.84
N ARG A 453 27.35 11.42 -8.41
CA ARG A 453 27.63 11.62 -6.97
C ARG A 453 26.89 12.84 -6.43
N ILE A 454 26.57 12.83 -5.15
CA ILE A 454 26.11 14.01 -4.41
C ILE A 454 27.32 14.85 -3.99
N ASP A 455 27.54 16.01 -4.60
CA ASP A 455 28.72 16.85 -4.36
C ASP A 455 28.44 18.11 -3.54
N LYS A 456 27.17 18.51 -3.42
CA LYS A 456 26.78 19.74 -2.72
C LYS A 456 25.41 19.65 -2.04
N ILE A 457 25.25 20.46 -1.01
CA ILE A 457 23.96 20.81 -0.42
C ILE A 457 23.42 22.05 -1.14
N THR A 458 22.15 22.01 -1.55
CA THR A 458 21.45 23.14 -2.20
C THR A 458 20.27 23.61 -1.38
N ALA A 459 19.82 24.84 -1.63
CA ALA A 459 18.55 25.34 -1.13
C ALA A 459 17.93 26.25 -2.21
N PHE A 460 16.64 26.06 -2.49
CA PHE A 460 15.87 27.02 -3.27
C PHE A 460 15.74 28.31 -2.48
N ARG A 461 15.91 29.46 -3.15
CA ARG A 461 15.81 30.78 -2.53
C ARG A 461 14.96 31.71 -3.39
N ASP A 462 14.26 32.63 -2.77
CA ASP A 462 13.59 33.74 -3.47
C ASP A 462 14.58 34.88 -3.78
N GLN A 463 14.07 35.94 -4.42
CA GLN A 463 14.85 37.13 -4.78
C GLN A 463 15.46 37.86 -3.57
N HIS A 464 14.93 37.65 -2.36
CA HIS A 464 15.41 38.24 -1.11
C HIS A 464 16.34 37.27 -0.35
N GLY A 465 16.72 36.14 -0.96
CA GLY A 465 17.59 35.14 -0.36
C GLY A 465 16.91 34.23 0.68
N ARG A 466 15.60 34.34 0.88
CA ARG A 466 14.82 33.50 1.80
C ARG A 466 14.64 32.11 1.23
N ILE A 467 14.76 31.10 2.08
CA ILE A 467 14.68 29.70 1.66
C ILE A 467 13.25 29.32 1.27
N LEU A 468 13.11 28.63 0.14
CA LEU A 468 11.86 28.11 -0.39
C LEU A 468 11.82 26.59 -0.25
N MET A 469 10.62 26.05 -0.03
CA MET A 469 10.34 24.61 -0.02
C MET A 469 9.36 24.24 -1.15
N PRO A 470 9.79 24.35 -2.42
CA PRO A 470 8.92 24.00 -3.55
C PRO A 470 8.57 22.50 -3.52
N ILE A 471 7.52 22.14 -4.27
CA ILE A 471 7.06 20.74 -4.38
C ILE A 471 8.19 19.84 -4.88
N PHE A 472 8.91 20.26 -5.93
CA PHE A 472 9.98 19.50 -6.58
C PHE A 472 11.33 19.53 -5.84
N ARG A 473 11.37 19.88 -4.55
CA ARG A 473 12.64 20.11 -3.83
C ARG A 473 13.57 18.91 -3.77
N ASN A 474 13.03 17.68 -3.80
CA ASN A 474 13.83 16.45 -3.87
C ASN A 474 14.49 16.23 -5.23
N ASN A 475 14.06 16.92 -6.29
CA ASN A 475 14.65 16.77 -7.63
C ASN A 475 16.09 17.28 -7.70
N SER A 476 16.61 17.91 -6.65
CA SER A 476 18.02 18.34 -6.57
C SER A 476 19.01 17.19 -6.84
N LEU A 477 18.62 15.93 -6.55
CA LEU A 477 19.46 14.76 -6.82
C LEU A 477 19.86 14.62 -8.29
N VAL A 478 19.04 15.11 -9.23
CA VAL A 478 19.33 15.03 -10.67
C VAL A 478 20.54 15.87 -11.07
N GLN A 479 20.94 16.83 -10.21
CA GLN A 479 22.09 17.71 -10.40
C GLN A 479 23.26 17.31 -9.50
N GLY A 480 23.25 16.10 -8.94
CA GLY A 480 24.25 15.68 -7.95
C GLY A 480 24.18 16.49 -6.65
N ALA A 481 23.00 16.99 -6.27
CA ALA A 481 22.84 17.81 -5.08
C ALA A 481 21.84 17.23 -4.10
N SER A 482 22.10 17.40 -2.80
CA SER A 482 21.15 17.11 -1.74
C SER A 482 20.47 18.39 -1.29
N GLN A 483 19.14 18.38 -1.23
CA GLN A 483 18.40 19.55 -0.80
C GLN A 483 18.47 19.71 0.73
N LEU A 484 18.81 20.91 1.20
CA LEU A 484 18.91 21.27 2.62
C LEU A 484 17.61 20.95 3.38
N PHE A 485 16.47 21.34 2.81
CA PHE A 485 15.14 21.03 3.31
C PHE A 485 14.40 20.18 2.27
N CYS A 486 14.53 18.87 2.39
CA CYS A 486 13.95 17.89 1.48
C CYS A 486 12.43 17.70 1.73
N TYR A 487 11.77 16.89 0.90
CA TYR A 487 10.44 16.37 1.22
C TYR A 487 10.63 15.02 1.91
N GLU A 488 10.52 15.01 3.24
CA GLU A 488 10.65 13.80 4.05
C GLU A 488 9.70 13.84 5.25
N PRO A 489 8.46 13.31 5.10
CA PRO A 489 7.41 13.43 6.11
C PRO A 489 7.72 12.79 7.46
N ILE A 490 8.74 11.93 7.57
CA ILE A 490 9.11 11.34 8.86
C ILE A 490 9.56 12.41 9.88
N PHE A 491 10.20 13.48 9.41
CA PHE A 491 10.57 14.64 10.22
C PHE A 491 9.43 15.66 10.39
N GLY A 492 8.26 15.34 9.84
CA GLY A 492 7.08 16.17 9.80
C GLY A 492 6.85 16.88 8.48
N TYR A 493 5.63 17.37 8.23
CA TYR A 493 5.25 17.90 6.92
C TYR A 493 5.92 19.23 6.60
N ARG A 494 6.36 19.98 7.63
CA ARG A 494 7.21 21.17 7.48
C ARG A 494 8.62 20.95 8.04
N LEU A 495 9.02 19.69 8.23
CA LEU A 495 10.31 19.30 8.81
C LEU A 495 10.50 19.80 10.25
N GLU A 496 9.42 19.84 11.03
CA GLU A 496 9.38 20.35 12.40
C GLU A 496 10.39 19.67 13.33
N LYS A 497 10.70 18.39 13.07
CA LYS A 497 11.66 17.59 13.86
C LYS A 497 12.99 17.38 13.15
N PHE A 498 13.24 18.03 12.02
CA PHE A 498 14.47 17.80 11.26
C PHE A 498 15.67 18.52 11.92
N PRO A 499 16.71 17.80 12.36
CA PRO A 499 17.87 18.43 12.99
C PRO A 499 18.80 19.00 11.92
N VAL A 500 18.61 20.27 11.58
CA VAL A 500 19.45 20.97 10.58
C VAL A 500 20.93 20.99 10.99
N GLN A 501 21.21 21.21 12.28
CA GLN A 501 22.56 21.40 12.82
C GLN A 501 23.33 22.46 12.00
N GLN A 502 24.59 22.19 11.65
CA GLN A 502 25.45 23.07 10.87
C GLN A 502 25.35 22.89 9.34
N MET A 503 24.36 22.13 8.86
CA MET A 503 24.17 21.91 7.43
C MET A 503 23.84 23.24 6.74
N ARG A 504 24.53 23.53 5.63
CA ARG A 504 24.34 24.76 4.86
C ARG A 504 24.58 24.54 3.37
N PRO A 505 24.03 25.40 2.49
CA PRO A 505 24.32 25.29 1.06
C PRO A 505 25.82 25.41 0.77
N GLY A 506 26.34 24.54 -0.10
CA GLY A 506 27.77 24.45 -0.42
C GLY A 506 28.24 23.01 -0.61
N PRO A 507 29.53 22.77 -0.89
CA PRO A 507 30.07 21.43 -1.10
C PRO A 507 29.82 20.52 0.11
N VAL A 508 29.53 19.24 -0.11
CA VAL A 508 29.42 18.25 0.99
C VAL A 508 30.76 18.01 1.68
N SER A 509 31.86 18.25 0.95
CA SER A 509 33.23 18.16 1.46
C SER A 509 33.67 19.35 2.29
N ALA A 510 32.86 20.42 2.41
CA ALA A 510 33.21 21.56 3.24
C ALA A 510 33.30 21.16 4.71
N VAL A 511 34.36 21.59 5.40
CA VAL A 511 34.61 21.28 6.81
C VAL A 511 34.19 22.45 7.69
N ILE A 512 33.45 22.14 8.76
CA ILE A 512 32.93 23.07 9.76
C ILE A 512 33.08 22.40 11.11
N ASN A 513 33.84 23.02 12.03
CA ASN A 513 34.08 22.48 13.37
C ASN A 513 34.46 20.99 13.34
N ASP A 514 35.45 20.61 12.52
CA ASP A 514 35.94 19.24 12.32
C ASP A 514 34.93 18.21 11.76
N HIS A 515 33.86 18.67 11.10
CA HIS A 515 32.86 17.82 10.45
C HIS A 515 32.57 18.27 9.02
N PHE A 516 32.21 17.32 8.16
CA PHE A 516 31.76 17.58 6.81
C PHE A 516 30.34 18.18 6.76
N ASN A 517 30.03 18.89 5.69
CA ASN A 517 28.68 19.36 5.38
C ASN A 517 27.80 18.23 4.80
N LEU A 518 27.78 17.10 5.48
CA LEU A 518 27.06 15.88 5.13
C LEU A 518 26.66 15.14 6.41
N LYS A 519 25.38 14.78 6.54
CA LYS A 519 24.85 14.05 7.70
C LYS A 519 25.41 12.64 7.75
N ASN A 520 25.68 12.12 8.94
CA ASN A 520 25.89 10.69 9.17
C ASN A 520 24.55 10.04 9.56
N PRO A 521 23.84 9.40 8.63
CA PRO A 521 22.48 8.96 8.88
C PRO A 521 22.38 7.73 9.80
N ALA A 522 23.49 7.07 10.14
CA ALA A 522 23.51 6.05 11.19
C ALA A 522 23.11 6.64 12.55
N CYS A 523 23.42 7.91 12.78
CA CYS A 523 23.08 8.64 14.00
C CYS A 523 21.57 8.91 14.15
N TYR A 524 20.79 8.84 13.07
CA TYR A 524 19.34 8.94 13.17
C TYR A 524 18.68 7.69 13.76
N VAL A 525 19.35 6.54 13.70
CA VAL A 525 18.73 5.22 13.89
C VAL A 525 19.37 4.45 15.03
N TYR A 526 20.70 4.47 15.12
CA TYR A 526 21.48 3.76 16.14
C TYR A 526 22.52 4.69 16.75
N ASP A 527 22.05 5.83 17.25
CA ASP A 527 22.82 6.88 17.92
C ASP A 527 23.76 6.33 19.00
N GLU A 528 23.22 5.57 19.97
CA GLU A 528 24.02 4.98 21.06
C GLU A 528 25.11 4.03 20.53
N SER A 529 24.79 3.19 19.55
CA SER A 529 25.75 2.23 18.99
C SER A 529 26.84 2.89 18.15
N ASN A 530 26.59 4.09 17.64
CA ASN A 530 27.52 4.85 16.80
C ASN A 530 28.17 6.03 17.56
N ASN A 531 27.93 6.15 18.87
CA ASN A 531 28.45 7.21 19.73
C ASN A 531 28.23 8.62 19.16
N CYS A 532 27.01 8.89 18.71
CA CYS A 532 26.61 10.18 18.15
C CYS A 532 25.19 10.55 18.55
N ALA A 533 24.75 11.76 18.22
CA ALA A 533 23.38 12.24 18.43
C ALA A 533 22.60 12.27 17.10
N PRO A 534 21.26 12.12 17.13
CA PRO A 534 20.42 12.24 15.93
C PRO A 534 20.65 13.56 15.16
N GLY A 535 21.07 13.42 13.90
CA GLY A 535 21.38 14.55 13.03
C GLY A 535 22.84 14.97 12.99
N ASP A 536 23.74 14.26 13.67
CA ASP A 536 25.18 14.52 13.56
C ASP A 536 25.70 14.35 12.13
N HIS A 537 26.82 15.05 11.88
CA HIS A 537 27.51 15.06 10.60
C HIS A 537 28.64 14.03 10.61
N PHE A 538 29.13 13.65 9.44
CA PHE A 538 30.38 12.89 9.37
C PHE A 538 31.53 13.74 9.91
N ALA A 539 32.31 13.20 10.84
CA ALA A 539 33.55 13.82 11.28
C ALA A 539 34.62 13.76 10.16
N VAL A 540 35.62 14.65 10.20
CA VAL A 540 36.74 14.62 9.25
C VAL A 540 37.49 13.27 9.31
N SER A 541 37.55 12.64 10.48
CA SER A 541 38.09 11.28 10.68
C SER A 541 37.33 10.20 9.91
N GLN A 542 36.09 10.47 9.48
CA GLN A 542 35.22 9.55 8.74
C GLN A 542 35.18 9.87 7.22
N ALA A 543 36.20 10.55 6.69
CA ALA A 543 36.25 11.00 5.29
C ALA A 543 35.95 9.91 4.26
N GLN A 544 36.47 8.69 4.46
CA GLN A 544 36.22 7.57 3.55
C GLN A 544 34.73 7.15 3.54
N ALA A 545 34.09 7.12 4.72
CA ALA A 545 32.66 6.80 4.83
C ALA A 545 31.80 7.90 4.20
N ALA A 546 32.12 9.17 4.44
CA ALA A 546 31.44 10.31 3.82
C ALA A 546 31.56 10.28 2.29
N GLN A 547 32.75 9.96 1.77
CA GLN A 547 33.00 9.84 0.33
C GLN A 547 32.22 8.68 -0.29
N ALA A 548 32.22 7.50 0.33
CA ALA A 548 31.44 6.34 -0.11
C ALA A 548 29.93 6.67 -0.12
N PHE A 549 29.44 7.25 0.98
CA PHE A 549 28.03 7.63 1.13
C PHE A 549 27.57 8.62 0.06
N SER A 550 28.37 9.66 -0.23
CA SER A 550 28.08 10.64 -1.29
C SER A 550 28.02 10.03 -2.70
N ARG A 551 28.58 8.83 -2.88
CA ARG A 551 28.63 8.09 -4.15
C ARG A 551 27.64 6.92 -4.19
N TYR A 552 26.62 6.91 -3.33
CA TYR A 552 25.65 5.81 -3.26
C TYR A 552 26.31 4.46 -2.98
N GLN A 553 27.40 4.43 -2.19
CA GLN A 553 28.06 3.20 -1.78
C GLN A 553 27.78 2.93 -0.31
N ALA A 554 27.71 1.65 0.04
CA ALA A 554 27.68 1.24 1.44
C ALA A 554 28.94 1.71 2.18
N TYR A 555 28.77 2.09 3.43
CA TYR A 555 29.87 2.41 4.34
C TYR A 555 29.67 1.66 5.67
N PRO A 556 30.74 1.35 6.41
CA PRO A 556 30.62 0.65 7.69
C PRO A 556 30.02 1.55 8.77
N PHE A 557 29.06 1.01 9.50
CA PHE A 557 28.46 1.63 10.69
C PHE A 557 28.10 0.54 11.71
N GLN A 558 27.91 0.91 12.97
CA GLN A 558 27.64 -0.06 14.03
C GLN A 558 26.15 -0.39 14.08
N LEU A 559 25.85 -1.69 14.11
CA LEU A 559 24.51 -2.23 14.32
C LEU A 559 24.40 -2.80 15.74
N PRO A 560 23.35 -2.46 16.50
CA PRO A 560 23.10 -3.11 17.78
C PRO A 560 22.86 -4.61 17.59
N TRP A 561 23.12 -5.39 18.63
CA TRP A 561 23.01 -6.85 18.58
C TRP A 561 21.61 -7.34 18.18
N TRP A 562 20.55 -6.65 18.62
CA TRP A 562 19.17 -7.02 18.31
C TRP A 562 18.84 -6.78 16.84
N GLN A 563 19.40 -5.74 16.20
CA GLN A 563 19.22 -5.53 14.76
C GLN A 563 19.97 -6.59 13.96
N ARG A 564 21.17 -6.98 14.40
CA ARG A 564 21.92 -8.09 13.77
C ARG A 564 21.13 -9.40 13.87
N ALA A 565 20.51 -9.67 15.01
CA ALA A 565 19.62 -10.81 15.19
C ALA A 565 18.39 -10.72 14.27
N ALA A 566 17.73 -9.56 14.19
CA ALA A 566 16.59 -9.31 13.31
C ALA A 566 16.95 -9.53 11.83
N ASN A 567 18.12 -9.08 11.39
CA ASN A 567 18.66 -9.30 10.05
C ASN A 567 18.84 -10.81 9.78
N MET A 568 19.47 -11.53 10.70
CA MET A 568 19.70 -12.97 10.56
C MET A 568 18.39 -13.77 10.54
N ILE A 569 17.44 -13.46 11.43
CA ILE A 569 16.13 -14.12 11.47
C ILE A 569 15.39 -13.88 10.16
N SER A 570 15.36 -12.65 9.66
CA SER A 570 14.68 -12.32 8.40
C SER A 570 15.31 -13.06 7.23
N LEU A 571 16.65 -13.09 7.17
CA LEU A 571 17.39 -13.77 6.10
C LEU A 571 17.20 -15.29 6.13
N VAL A 572 17.31 -15.92 7.31
CA VAL A 572 17.07 -17.36 7.47
C VAL A 572 15.63 -17.70 7.10
N THR A 573 14.67 -16.90 7.57
CA THR A 573 13.25 -17.10 7.23
C THR A 573 13.02 -16.99 5.72
N LEU A 574 13.61 -16.00 5.07
CA LEU A 574 13.54 -15.84 3.61
C LEU A 574 14.17 -17.04 2.88
N ALA A 575 15.36 -17.47 3.29
CA ALA A 575 16.05 -18.63 2.71
C ALA A 575 15.20 -19.90 2.83
N LEU A 576 14.61 -20.15 4.00
CA LEU A 576 13.71 -21.29 4.22
C LEU A 576 12.50 -21.26 3.28
N ILE A 577 11.88 -20.09 3.06
CA ILE A 577 10.75 -19.96 2.13
C ILE A 577 11.19 -20.17 0.68
N VAL A 578 12.30 -19.54 0.26
CA VAL A 578 12.84 -19.65 -1.10
C VAL A 578 13.22 -21.10 -1.42
N LEU A 579 13.70 -21.87 -0.46
CA LEU A 579 13.96 -23.30 -0.62
C LEU A 579 12.67 -24.15 -0.59
N PHE A 580 11.72 -23.80 0.28
CA PHE A 580 10.49 -24.55 0.45
C PHE A 580 9.55 -24.47 -0.78
N LEU A 581 9.36 -23.29 -1.37
CA LEU A 581 8.37 -23.10 -2.45
C LEU A 581 8.69 -23.94 -3.71
N PRO A 582 9.92 -23.96 -4.25
CA PRO A 582 10.28 -24.79 -5.39
C PRO A 582 10.24 -26.28 -5.06
N ALA A 583 10.73 -26.68 -3.87
CA ALA A 583 10.70 -28.06 -3.42
C ALA A 583 9.24 -28.58 -3.39
N TYR A 584 8.33 -27.79 -2.85
CA TYR A 584 6.90 -28.09 -2.86
C TYR A 584 6.35 -28.23 -4.29
N ALA A 585 6.70 -27.31 -5.19
CA ALA A 585 6.25 -27.37 -6.59
C ALA A 585 6.69 -28.66 -7.29
N VAL A 586 7.95 -29.07 -7.11
CA VAL A 586 8.51 -30.31 -7.68
C VAL A 586 7.80 -31.54 -7.10
N MET A 587 7.63 -31.61 -5.78
CA MET A 587 6.94 -32.72 -5.11
C MET A 587 5.47 -32.84 -5.57
N SER A 588 4.78 -31.70 -5.67
CA SER A 588 3.39 -31.65 -6.13
C SER A 588 3.25 -32.14 -7.58
N PHE A 589 4.20 -31.76 -8.45
CA PHE A 589 4.24 -32.20 -9.84
C PHE A 589 4.49 -33.71 -9.97
N ARG A 590 5.46 -34.25 -9.21
CA ARG A 590 5.74 -35.71 -9.17
C ARG A 590 4.53 -36.50 -8.70
N ASN A 591 3.86 -36.04 -7.64
CA ASN A 591 2.68 -36.72 -7.08
C ASN A 591 1.49 -36.71 -8.06
N LYS A 592 1.31 -35.63 -8.84
CA LYS A 592 0.28 -35.60 -9.90
C LYS A 592 0.59 -36.56 -11.05
N ARG A 593 1.86 -36.67 -11.47
CA ARG A 593 2.27 -37.64 -12.49
C ARG A 593 2.10 -39.08 -12.01
N ALA A 594 2.45 -39.37 -10.76
CA ALA A 594 2.26 -40.69 -10.16
C ALA A 594 0.77 -41.09 -10.08
N ALA A 595 -0.11 -40.15 -9.71
CA ALA A 595 -1.55 -40.38 -9.66
C ALA A 595 -2.22 -40.55 -11.04
N ASN A 596 -1.58 -40.08 -12.12
CA ASN A 596 -2.08 -40.18 -13.50
C ASN A 596 -1.46 -41.36 -14.28
N LYS A 597 -0.57 -42.18 -13.68
CA LYS A 597 -0.17 -43.43 -14.33
C LYS A 597 -1.38 -44.37 -14.33
N PRO A 598 -1.78 -44.95 -15.48
CA PRO A 598 -2.79 -46.00 -15.50
C PRO A 598 -2.31 -47.13 -14.59
N SER A 599 -3.15 -47.58 -13.67
CA SER A 599 -2.95 -48.86 -13.00
C SER A 599 -3.02 -49.93 -14.07
N GLY A 600 -1.86 -50.38 -14.56
CA GLY A 600 -1.77 -51.55 -15.42
C GLY A 600 -2.33 -52.73 -14.66
N TYR A 601 -3.45 -53.27 -15.16
CA TYR A 601 -3.79 -54.68 -15.00
C TYR A 601 -2.85 -55.53 -15.84
#